data_AF-A0A3C0DZE7-F1
#
_entry.id   AF-A0A3C0DZE7-F1
#
_cell.length_a   1.000
_cell.length_b   1.000
_cell.length_c   1.000
_cell.angle_alpha   90.00
_cell.angle_beta   90.00
_cell.angle_gamma   90.00
#
_symmetry.space_group_name_H-M   'P 1'
#
loop_
_entity.id
_entity.type
_entity.pdbx_description
1 polymer ?
#
loop_
_entity_poly.entity_id
_entity_poly.type
_entity_poly.pdbx_seq_one_letter_code
_entity_poly.pdbx_strand_id
1 'polypeptide(L)' 'MKRLSSLLLALIPLWTNAQSSIDDSINAVMEPVTDAIMKVIFFTVPVGGGMEVPFVLIWLLAGATIFTVYNRFVNLTA' A
#
# COMPACT_ATOMS: atom_id res chain seq x y z
N MET A 1 25.87 -29.46 30.07
CA MET A 1 25.82 -29.15 28.61
C MET A 1 24.69 -28.18 28.23
N LYS A 2 23.52 -28.21 28.90
CA LYS A 2 22.36 -27.34 28.58
C LYS A 2 22.63 -25.82 28.67
N ARG A 3 23.50 -25.39 29.59
CA ARG A 3 23.86 -23.96 29.77
C ARG A 3 24.76 -23.38 28.68
N LEU A 4 25.52 -24.24 28.00
CA LEU A 4 26.37 -23.82 26.88
C LEU A 4 25.51 -23.66 25.62
N SER A 5 24.51 -24.52 25.44
CA SER A 5 23.54 -24.42 24.35
C SER A 5 22.67 -23.16 24.46
N SER A 6 22.28 -22.73 25.68
CA SER A 6 21.54 -21.47 25.89
C SER A 6 22.38 -20.22 25.61
N LEU A 7 23.70 -20.26 25.84
CA LEU A 7 24.59 -19.15 25.53
C LEU A 7 24.81 -19.00 24.01
N LEU A 8 24.81 -20.11 23.28
CA LEU A 8 24.95 -20.12 21.82
C LEU A 8 23.68 -19.61 21.12
N LEU A 9 22.51 -19.89 21.71
CA LEU A 9 21.22 -19.36 21.24
C LEU A 9 21.08 -17.83 21.46
N ALA A 10 21.76 -17.28 22.46
CA ALA A 10 21.74 -15.84 22.76
C ALA A 10 22.54 -14.99 21.75
N LEU A 11 23.32 -15.61 20.86
CA LEU A 11 24.09 -14.94 19.80
C LEU A 11 23.32 -14.84 18.46
N ILE A 12 22.15 -15.47 18.35
CA ILE A 12 21.27 -15.40 17.17
C ILE A 12 20.81 -13.97 16.80
N PRO A 13 20.44 -13.07 17.74
CA PRO A 13 19.99 -11.73 17.38
C PRO A 13 21.10 -10.79 16.88
N LEU A 14 22.36 -11.23 16.85
CA LEU A 14 23.44 -10.45 16.23
C LEU A 14 23.32 -10.45 14.69
N TRP A 15 22.65 -11.45 14.11
CA TRP A 15 22.45 -11.59 12.66
C TRP A 15 21.19 -10.89 12.13
N THR A 16 20.32 -10.35 13.01
CA THR A 16 19.04 -9.74 12.59
C THR A 16 19.15 -8.28 12.11
N ASN A 17 20.35 -7.68 12.12
CA ASN A 17 20.56 -6.28 11.75
C ASN A 17 20.79 -6.02 10.25
N ALA A 18 20.86 -7.06 9.41
CA ALA A 18 21.13 -6.89 7.98
C ALA A 18 19.90 -6.45 7.15
N GLN A 19 18.69 -6.82 7.57
CA GLN A 19 17.45 -6.54 6.82
C GLN A 19 17.17 -5.03 6.74
N SER A 20 17.40 -4.29 7.83
CA SER A 20 17.18 -2.84 7.89
C SER A 20 17.90 -2.12 6.75
N SER A 21 19.17 -2.45 6.48
CA SER A 21 19.98 -1.73 5.49
C SER A 21 19.48 -1.84 4.04
N ILE A 22 18.88 -2.97 3.65
CA ILE A 22 18.33 -3.16 2.30
C ILE A 22 16.95 -2.52 2.20
N ASP A 23 16.11 -2.71 3.22
CA ASP A 23 14.78 -2.11 3.28
C ASP A 23 14.87 -0.57 3.30
N ASP A 24 15.82 0.00 4.06
CA ASP A 24 16.07 1.44 4.14
C ASP A 24 16.50 2.02 2.77
N SER A 25 17.32 1.27 2.02
CA SER A 25 17.77 1.67 0.68
C SER A 25 16.65 1.61 -0.35
N ILE A 26 15.79 0.58 -0.27
CA ILE A 26 14.59 0.47 -1.11
C ILE A 26 13.63 1.61 -0.79
N ASN A 27 13.38 1.88 0.49
CA ASN A 27 12.50 2.97 0.91
C ASN A 27 13.02 4.32 0.40
N ALA A 28 14.31 4.62 0.51
CA ALA A 28 14.88 5.88 0.03
C ALA A 28 14.64 6.13 -1.47
N VAL A 29 14.53 5.07 -2.29
CA VAL A 29 14.24 5.18 -3.73
C VAL A 29 12.74 5.15 -4.01
N MET A 30 11.98 4.35 -3.28
CA MET A 30 10.55 4.15 -3.50
C MET A 30 9.68 5.26 -2.88
N GLU A 31 10.12 5.86 -1.77
CA GLU A 31 9.45 6.94 -1.06
C GLU A 31 9.13 8.15 -1.96
N PRO A 32 10.09 8.76 -2.70
CA PRO A 32 9.78 9.91 -3.55
C PRO A 32 8.79 9.58 -4.68
N VAL A 33 8.84 8.35 -5.20
CA VAL A 33 7.90 7.89 -6.23
C VAL A 33 6.51 7.70 -5.64
N THR A 34 6.44 7.06 -4.47
CA THR A 34 5.18 6.77 -3.80
C THR A 34 4.51 8.06 -3.33
N ASP A 35 5.27 9.02 -2.79
CA ASP A 35 4.75 10.33 -2.39
C ASP A 35 4.18 11.13 -3.56
N ALA A 36 4.87 11.12 -4.70
CA ALA A 36 4.39 11.78 -5.91
C ALA A 36 3.06 11.17 -6.38
N ILE A 37 2.94 9.85 -6.36
CA ILE A 37 1.70 9.14 -6.70
C ILE A 37 0.61 9.47 -5.67
N MET A 38 0.91 9.35 -4.37
CA MET A 38 -0.02 9.63 -3.27
C MET A 38 -0.64 11.02 -3.41
N LYS A 39 0.17 12.04 -3.72
CA LYS A 39 -0.31 13.40 -3.94
C LYS A 39 -1.35 13.51 -5.07
N VAL A 40 -1.19 12.71 -6.13
CA VAL A 40 -2.09 12.71 -7.29
C VAL A 40 -3.34 11.85 -7.07
N ILE A 41 -3.25 10.74 -6.34
CA ILE A 41 -4.42 9.88 -6.13
C ILE A 41 -5.29 10.35 -4.95
N PHE A 42 -4.68 11.01 -3.95
CA PHE A 42 -5.35 11.47 -2.74
C PHE A 42 -5.65 12.96 -2.70
N PHE A 43 -5.47 13.72 -3.79
CA PHE A 43 -6.03 15.07 -3.81
C PHE A 43 -7.54 14.98 -3.64
N THR A 44 -8.08 15.79 -2.73
CA THR A 44 -9.49 15.81 -2.42
C THR A 44 -10.21 16.76 -3.37
N VAL A 45 -11.37 16.35 -3.84
CA VAL A 45 -12.29 17.18 -4.62
C VAL A 45 -13.50 17.46 -3.74
N PRO A 46 -13.88 18.74 -3.53
CA PRO A 46 -15.08 19.06 -2.78
C PRO A 46 -16.30 18.59 -3.58
N VAL A 47 -17.11 17.76 -2.96
CA VAL A 47 -18.40 17.30 -3.47
C VAL A 47 -19.50 17.95 -2.64
N GLY A 48 -20.68 18.12 -3.24
CA GLY A 48 -21.79 18.83 -2.62
C GLY A 48 -22.07 18.40 -1.18
N GLY A 49 -22.41 19.37 -0.32
CA GLY A 49 -22.66 19.12 1.11
C GLY A 49 -21.45 19.24 2.03
N GLY A 50 -20.31 19.74 1.52
CA GLY A 50 -19.10 19.95 2.33
C GLY A 50 -18.28 18.67 2.54
N MET A 51 -18.52 17.63 1.76
CA MET A 51 -17.74 16.40 1.80
C MET A 51 -16.53 16.49 0.89
N GLU A 52 -15.37 16.11 1.41
CA GLU A 52 -14.13 15.99 0.63
C GLU A 52 -13.93 14.54 0.21
N VAL A 53 -13.87 14.29 -1.09
CA VAL A 53 -13.69 12.93 -1.63
C VAL A 53 -12.35 12.83 -2.34
N PRO A 54 -11.50 11.84 -1.99
CA PRO A 54 -10.27 11.57 -2.72
C PRO A 54 -10.53 11.27 -4.20
N PHE A 55 -9.73 11.87 -5.08
CA PHE A 55 -9.84 11.68 -6.54
C PHE A 55 -9.85 10.22 -6.98
N VAL A 56 -9.04 9.38 -6.33
CA VAL A 56 -9.01 7.93 -6.59
C VAL A 56 -10.40 7.28 -6.53
N LEU A 57 -11.30 7.73 -5.65
CA LEU A 57 -12.66 7.18 -5.56
C LEU A 57 -13.49 7.52 -6.81
N ILE A 58 -13.36 8.73 -7.35
CA ILE A 58 -14.02 9.15 -8.58
C ILE A 58 -13.52 8.30 -9.76
N TRP A 59 -12.20 8.08 -9.83
CA TRP A 59 -11.57 7.24 -10.86
C TRP A 59 -12.04 5.78 -10.78
N LEU A 60 -12.08 5.21 -9.57
CA LEU A 60 -12.57 3.85 -9.34
C LEU A 60 -14.06 3.72 -9.69
N LEU A 61 -14.88 4.72 -9.37
CA LEU A 61 -16.30 4.73 -9.73
C LEU A 61 -16.48 4.79 -11.26
N ALA A 62 -15.69 5.60 -11.96
CA ALA A 62 -15.70 5.66 -13.42
C ALA A 62 -15.33 4.30 -14.03
N GLY A 63 -14.25 3.67 -13.54
CA GLY A 63 -13.85 2.33 -13.97
C GLY A 63 -14.93 1.28 -13.71
N ALA A 64 -15.51 1.27 -12.51
CA ALA A 64 -16.63 0.40 -12.17
C ALA A 64 -17.81 0.61 -13.12
N THR A 65 -18.19 1.87 -13.39
CA THR A 65 -19.28 2.21 -14.30
C THR A 65 -19.03 1.70 -15.72
N ILE A 66 -17.83 1.93 -16.26
CA ILE A 66 -17.43 1.44 -17.59
C ILE A 66 -17.49 -0.09 -17.63
N PHE A 67 -16.92 -0.77 -16.65
CA PHE A 67 -16.95 -2.23 -16.60
C PHE A 67 -18.36 -2.78 -16.44
N THR A 68 -19.22 -2.13 -15.66
CA THR A 68 -20.63 -2.51 -15.52
C THR A 68 -21.37 -2.40 -16.85
N VAL A 69 -21.20 -1.31 -17.59
CA VAL A 69 -21.83 -1.11 -18.90
C VAL A 69 -21.26 -2.06 -19.94
N TYR A 70 -19.92 -2.20 -19.99
CA TYR A 70 -19.23 -3.09 -20.93
C TYR A 70 -19.65 -4.55 -20.75
N ASN A 71 -19.74 -5.02 -19.50
CA ASN A 71 -20.21 -6.37 -19.16
C ASN A 71 -21.74 -6.50 -19.17
N ARG A 72 -22.47 -5.53 -19.74
CA ARG A 72 -23.94 -5.54 -19.88
C ARG A 72 -24.68 -5.87 -18.57
N PHE A 73 -24.22 -5.31 -17.45
CA PHE A 73 -24.80 -5.56 -16.13
C PHE A 73 -24.88 -7.06 -15.77
N VAL A 74 -23.87 -7.86 -16.12
CA VAL A 74 -23.81 -9.28 -15.73
C VAL A 74 -24.04 -9.50 -14.23
N ASN A 75 -23.53 -8.60 -13.37
CA ASN A 75 -23.74 -8.63 -11.92
C ASN A 75 -25.23 -8.51 -11.48
N LEU A 76 -26.12 -8.00 -12.34
CA LEU A 76 -27.56 -7.91 -12.07
C LEU A 76 -28.38 -9.01 -12.75
N THR A 77 -27.79 -9.71 -13.72
CA THR A 77 -28.48 -10.71 -14.55
C THR A 77 -28.13 -12.15 -14.14
N ALA A 78 -26.98 -12.35 -13.47
CA ALA A 78 -26.53 -13.65 -12.98
C ALA A 78 -27.42 -14.25 -11.89
#